data_AF-D8QII0-F1
#
_entry.id   AF-D8QII0-F1
#
_cell.length_a   1.000
_cell.length_b   1.000
_cell.length_c   1.000
_cell.angle_alpha   90.00
_cell.angle_beta   90.00
_cell.angle_gamma   90.00
#
_symmetry.space_group_name_H-M   'P 1'
#
loop_
_entity.id
_entity.type
_entity.pdbx_description
1 polymer ?
#
loop_
_entity_poly.entity_id
_entity_poly.type
_entity_poly.pdbx_seq_one_letter_code
_entity_poly.pdbx_strand_id
1 'polypeptide(L)' 'MASIFPVVFWLVIVVVLMACAALFTPKGPQQVVVRTSIMLALASCYLMWMITYMAQLHPLICA' A
#
# COMPACT_ATOMS: atom_id res chain seq x y z
N MET A 1 18.09 3.11 12.30
CA MET A 1 17.89 4.57 12.21
C MET A 1 16.47 4.80 11.76
N ALA A 2 15.67 5.53 12.55
CA ALA A 2 14.33 5.91 12.13
C ALA A 2 14.45 6.77 10.87
N SER A 3 13.86 6.32 9.77
CA SER A 3 13.95 7.02 8.48
C SER A 3 12.66 6.86 7.69
N ILE A 4 12.40 7.80 6.79
CA ILE A 4 11.27 7.75 5.85
C ILE A 4 11.50 6.73 4.71
N PHE A 5 12.72 6.20 4.58
CA PHE A 5 13.11 5.32 3.49
C PHE A 5 12.20 4.07 3.34
N PRO A 6 11.83 3.34 4.40
CA PRO A 6 10.94 2.18 4.29
C PRO A 6 9.55 2.55 3.77
N VAL A 7 9.05 3.75 4.10
CA VAL A 7 7.75 4.24 3.63
C VAL A 7 7.76 4.38 2.11
N VAL A 8 8.77 5.08 1.57
CA VAL A 8 8.89 5.31 0.13
C VAL A 8 9.16 4.00 -0.62
N PHE A 9 10.00 3.11 -0.07
CA PHE A 9 10.29 1.81 -0.67
C PHE A 9 9.02 0.97 -0.83
N TRP A 10 8.22 0.83 0.23
CA TRP A 10 6.97 0.07 0.17
C TRP A 10 5.89 0.75 -0.66
N LEU A 11 5.83 2.08 -0.67
CA LEU A 11 4.94 2.83 -1.57
C LEU A 11 5.19 2.44 -3.04
N VAL A 12 6.46 2.44 -3.47
CA VAL A 12 6.82 2.09 -4.85
C VAL A 12 6.39 0.67 -5.18
N ILE A 13 6.63 -0.29 -4.29
CA ILE A 13 6.19 -1.68 -4.48
C ILE A 13 4.66 -1.76 -4.62
N VAL A 14 3.91 -1.08 -3.75
CA VAL A 14 2.45 -1.09 -3.77
C VAL A 14 1.91 -0.48 -5.06
N VAL A 15 2.47 0.65 -5.51
CA VAL A 15 2.08 1.29 -6.78
C VAL A 15 2.37 0.37 -7.98
N VAL A 16 3.52 -0.32 -7.99
CA VAL A 16 3.84 -1.30 -9.03
C VAL A 16 2.84 -2.46 -9.02
N LEU A 17 2.49 -3.00 -7.85
CA LEU A 17 1.48 -4.06 -7.74
C LEU A 17 0.10 -3.58 -8.20
N MET A 18 -0.29 -2.34 -7.90
CA MET A 18 -1.53 -1.76 -8.41
C MET A 18 -1.50 -1.61 -9.94
N ALA A 19 -0.37 -1.20 -10.52
CA ALA A 19 -0.20 -1.17 -11.98
C ALA A 19 -0.30 -2.57 -12.59
N CYS A 20 0.31 -3.58 -11.97
CA CYS A 20 0.16 -4.98 -12.36
C CYS A 20 -1.30 -5.43 -12.29
N ALA A 21 -2.03 -5.12 -11.22
CA ALA A 21 -3.45 -5.43 -11.10
C ALA A 21 -4.28 -4.74 -12.22
N ALA A 22 -3.93 -3.52 -12.62
CA ALA A 22 -4.60 -2.84 -13.71
C ALA A 22 -4.42 -3.53 -15.07
N LEU A 23 -3.21 -4.03 -15.34
CA LEU A 23 -2.83 -4.58 -16.65
C LEU A 23 -3.13 -6.08 -16.79
N PHE A 24 -2.95 -6.85 -15.72
CA PHE A 24 -3.01 -8.32 -15.75
C PHE A 24 -4.35 -8.90 -15.28
N THR A 25 -5.35 -8.09 -14.91
CA THR A 25 -6.67 -8.64 -14.54
C THR A 25 -7.37 -9.20 -15.80
N PRO A 26 -7.78 -10.49 -15.81
CA PRO A 26 -8.38 -11.13 -16.97
C PRO A 26 -9.71 -10.46 -17.37
N LYS A 27 -9.98 -10.46 -18.68
CA LYS A 27 -11.21 -9.89 -19.23
C LYS A 27 -12.40 -10.78 -18.89
N GLY A 28 -13.43 -10.20 -18.28
CA GLY A 28 -14.63 -10.91 -17.90
C GLY A 28 -15.68 -9.96 -17.31
N PRO A 29 -16.90 -10.45 -17.01
CA PRO A 29 -17.99 -9.62 -16.49
C PRO A 29 -17.62 -8.88 -15.21
N GLN A 30 -16.77 -9.52 -14.39
CA GLN A 30 -16.34 -9.03 -13.07
C GLN A 30 -14.97 -8.33 -13.08
N GLN A 31 -14.41 -8.04 -14.26
CA GLN A 31 -13.05 -7.51 -14.39
C GLN A 31 -12.85 -6.20 -13.61
N VAL A 32 -13.81 -5.28 -13.68
CA VAL A 32 -13.72 -3.99 -12.98
C VAL A 32 -13.73 -4.19 -11.48
N VAL A 33 -14.64 -5.02 -10.96
CA VAL A 33 -14.77 -5.29 -9.52
C VAL A 33 -13.50 -5.95 -8.98
N VAL A 34 -12.94 -6.95 -9.69
CA VAL A 34 -11.69 -7.61 -9.26
C VAL A 34 -10.52 -6.62 -9.29
N ARG A 35 -10.37 -5.85 -10.38
CA ARG A 35 -9.31 -4.84 -10.48
C ARG A 35 -9.39 -3.80 -9.37
N THR A 36 -10.56 -3.23 -9.12
CA THR A 36 -10.73 -2.16 -8.13
C THR A 36 -10.66 -2.67 -6.70
N SER A 37 -11.17 -3.87 -6.40
CA SER A 37 -11.07 -4.47 -5.06
C SER A 37 -9.62 -4.76 -4.67
N ILE A 38 -8.80 -5.30 -5.58
CA ILE A 38 -7.36 -5.52 -5.34
C ILE A 38 -6.64 -4.19 -5.12
N MET A 39 -6.90 -3.19 -5.98
CA MET A 39 -6.29 -1.86 -5.85
C MET A 39 -6.64 -1.20 -4.51
N LEU A 40 -7.91 -1.26 -4.10
CA LEU A 40 -8.38 -0.67 -2.85
C LEU A 40 -7.79 -1.38 -1.63
N ALA A 41 -7.71 -2.71 -1.66
CA ALA A 41 -7.11 -3.50 -0.58
C ALA A 41 -5.61 -3.19 -0.42
N LEU A 42 -4.86 -3.10 -1.52
CA LEU A 42 -3.44 -2.73 -1.47
C LEU A 42 -3.24 -1.32 -0.89
N ALA A 43 -4.06 -0.37 -1.31
CA ALA A 43 -4.01 1.00 -0.80
C ALA A 43 -4.34 1.07 0.70
N SER A 44 -5.40 0.38 1.16
CA SER A 44 -5.80 0.39 2.57
C SER A 44 -4.77 -0.29 3.48
N CYS A 45 -4.23 -1.44 3.07
CA CYS A 45 -3.17 -2.12 3.81
C CYS A 45 -1.90 -1.26 3.90
N TYR A 46 -1.51 -0.59 2.82
CA TYR A 46 -0.35 0.30 2.83
C TYR A 46 -0.56 1.50 3.76
N LEU A 47 -1.73 2.16 3.71
CA LEU A 47 -2.03 3.30 4.57
C LEU A 47 -2.04 2.93 6.05
N MET A 48 -2.68 1.81 6.41
CA MET A 48 -2.66 1.29 7.78
C MET A 48 -1.22 1.08 8.29
N TRP A 49 -0.40 0.39 7.50
CA TRP A 49 1.00 0.14 7.86
C TRP A 49 1.83 1.42 7.93
N MET A 50 1.71 2.31 6.94
CA MET A 50 2.45 3.57 6.89
C MET A 50 2.16 4.44 8.11
N ILE A 51 0.88 4.61 8.46
CA ILE A 51 0.47 5.46 9.58
C ILE A 51 1.03 4.92 10.91
N THR A 52 0.90 3.61 11.14
CA THR A 52 1.41 2.98 12.36
C THR A 52 2.93 3.04 12.47
N TYR A 53 3.66 2.88 11.35
CA TYR A 53 5.10 3.08 11.31
C TYR A 53 5.49 4.54 11.59
N MET A 54 4.82 5.50 10.93
CA MET A 54 5.12 6.93 11.11
C MET A 54 4.86 7.42 12.54
N ALA A 55 3.85 6.87 13.22
CA ALA A 55 3.56 7.17 14.62
C ALA A 55 4.71 6.80 15.56
N GLN A 56 5.57 5.85 15.18
CA GLN A 56 6.70 5.38 15.99
C GLN A 56 8.03 6.05 15.64
N LEU A 57 8.09 6.87 14.58
CA LEU A 57 9.34 7.40 14.04
C LEU A 57 10.04 8.40 14.99
N HIS A 58 9.24 9.24 15.66
CA HIS A 58 9.70 10.26 16.61
C HIS A 58 8.79 10.24 17.85
N PRO A 59 8.97 9.27 18.77
CA PRO A 59 8.07 9.10 19.91
C PRO A 59 8.22 10.24 20.92
N LEU A 60 7.07 10.76 21.38
CA LEU A 60 7.01 11.78 22.45
C LEU A 60 6.96 11.16 23.86
N ILE A 61 6.56 9.89 23.94
CA ILE A 61 6.44 9.12 25.18
C ILE A 61 7.27 7.86 24.99
N CYS A 62 8.19 7.61 25.92
CA CYS A 62 8.86 6.32 26.06
C CYS A 62 8.15 5.56 27.20
N ALA A 63 7.65 4.36 26.89
CA ALA A 63 7.26 3.38 27.89
C ALA A 63 8.47 2.52 28.27
#